data_AF-A0A0L0F3M9-F1
#
_entry.id   AF-A0A0L0F3M9-F1
#
_cell.length_a   1.000
_cell.length_b   1.000
_cell.length_c   1.000
_cell.angle_alpha   90.00
_cell.angle_beta   90.00
_cell.angle_gamma   90.00
#
_symmetry.space_group_name_H-M   'P 1'
#
loop_
_entity.id
_entity.type
_entity.pdbx_description
1 polymer ?
#
loop_
_entity_poly.entity_id
_entity_poly.type
_entity_poly.pdbx_seq_one_letter_code
_entity_poly.pdbx_strand_id
1 'polypeptide(L)' 'ATSFGAVCVEVLDEFVTHVVALNSSTEKVKKAAELKTAVCVVHYDWLKESMNTWTRQDEDVSGVDGMCGVV' A
#
# COMPACT_ATOMS: atom_id res chain seq x y z
N ALA A 1 -11.74 -5.27 0.84
CA ALA A 1 -11.30 -3.87 0.85
C ALA A 1 -12.47 -2.90 0.60
N THR A 2 -13.17 -2.98 -0.54
CA THR A 2 -14.30 -2.07 -0.85
C THR A 2 -15.44 -2.10 0.17
N SER A 3 -15.80 -3.28 0.70
CA SER A 3 -16.80 -3.42 1.77
C SER A 3 -16.41 -2.74 3.09
N PHE A 4 -15.14 -2.35 3.25
CA PHE A 4 -14.60 -1.63 4.40
C PHE A 4 -14.34 -0.14 4.08
N GLY A 5 -14.90 0.38 2.98
CA GLY A 5 -14.81 1.79 2.59
C GLY A 5 -13.59 2.17 1.76
N ALA A 6 -12.76 1.21 1.36
CA ALA A 6 -11.61 1.49 0.48
C ALA A 6 -12.05 1.69 -0.97
N VAL A 7 -11.43 2.65 -1.66
CA VAL A 7 -11.54 2.81 -3.12
C VAL A 7 -10.41 2.01 -3.77
N CYS A 8 -10.76 1.08 -4.66
CA CYS A 8 -9.79 0.26 -5.39
C CYS A 8 -9.70 0.72 -6.84
N VAL A 9 -8.48 1.00 -7.30
CA VAL A 9 -8.19 1.41 -8.68
C VAL A 9 -7.18 0.46 -9.31
N GLU A 10 -7.28 0.26 -10.62
CA GLU A 10 -6.36 -0.63 -11.36
C GLU A 10 -5.10 0.10 -11.84
N VAL A 11 -5.25 1.39 -12.15
CA VAL A 11 -4.21 2.29 -12.67
C VAL A 11 -3.70 3.17 -11.53
N LEU A 12 -2.39 3.35 -11.48
CA LEU A 12 -1.77 4.24 -10.51
C LEU A 12 -1.98 5.69 -10.94
N ASP A 13 -2.63 6.50 -10.10
CA ASP A 13 -2.82 7.93 -10.30
C ASP A 13 -2.37 8.73 -9.05
N GLU A 14 -2.46 10.05 -9.13
CA GLU A 14 -2.04 10.98 -8.06
C GLU A 14 -2.92 10.93 -6.79
N PHE A 15 -4.07 10.26 -6.84
CA PHE A 15 -4.99 10.11 -5.71
C PHE A 15 -4.80 8.77 -4.98
N VAL A 16 -3.96 7.87 -5.51
CA VAL A 16 -3.63 6.61 -4.86
C VAL A 16 -2.88 6.89 -3.57
N THR A 17 -3.39 6.37 -2.45
CA THR A 17 -2.76 6.52 -1.13
C THR A 17 -1.90 5.31 -0.75
N HIS A 18 -2.31 4.11 -1.19
CA HIS A 18 -1.64 2.87 -0.82
C HIS A 18 -1.50 1.94 -2.03
N VAL A 19 -0.32 1.34 -2.17
CA VAL A 19 -0.08 0.23 -3.09
C VAL A 19 0.15 -1.02 -2.26
N VAL A 20 -0.76 -1.98 -2.39
CA VAL A 20 -0.67 -3.27 -1.71
C VAL A 20 0.04 -4.26 -2.63
N ALA A 21 1.19 -4.78 -2.21
CA ALA A 21 2.00 -5.69 -3.01
C ALA A 21 2.53 -6.86 -2.18
N LEU A 22 2.64 -8.04 -2.81
CA LEU A 22 3.33 -9.20 -2.22
C LEU A 22 4.84 -9.16 -2.47
N ASN A 23 5.29 -8.38 -3.45
CA ASN A 23 6.69 -8.31 -3.87
C ASN A 23 7.05 -6.87 -4.23
N SER A 24 8.15 -6.39 -3.67
CA SER A 24 8.71 -5.04 -3.84
C SER A 24 9.24 -4.77 -5.25
N SER A 25 9.60 -5.82 -6.00
CA SER A 25 10.27 -5.74 -7.30
C SER A 25 9.32 -5.59 -8.50
N THR A 26 8.03 -5.35 -8.26
CA THR A 26 7.04 -5.20 -9.33
C THR A 26 7.05 -3.79 -9.93
N GLU A 27 6.68 -3.67 -11.21
CA GLU A 27 6.67 -2.37 -11.91
C GLU A 27 5.75 -1.34 -11.24
N LYS A 28 4.62 -1.77 -10.66
CA LYS A 28 3.70 -0.87 -9.96
C LYS A 28 4.31 -0.29 -8.68
N VAL A 29 5.08 -1.09 -7.94
CA VAL A 29 5.80 -0.62 -6.75
C VAL A 29 6.89 0.38 -7.14
N LYS A 30 7.66 0.08 -8.19
CA LYS A 30 8.68 1.00 -8.71
C LYS A 30 8.07 2.33 -9.17
N LYS A 31 6.97 2.27 -9.93
CA LYS A 31 6.23 3.48 -10.35
C LYS A 31 5.68 4.26 -9.16
N ALA A 32 5.20 3.59 -8.12
CA ALA A 32 4.77 4.27 -6.90
C ALA A 32 5.91 5.00 -6.20
N ALA A 33 7.11 4.41 -6.17
CA ALA A 33 8.32 5.06 -5.65
C ALA A 33 8.78 6.27 -6.50
N GLU A 34 8.43 6.31 -7.78
CA GLU A 34 8.74 7.42 -8.68
C GLU A 34 7.71 8.56 -8.58
N LEU A 35 6.52 8.31 -8.01
CA LEU A 35 5.55 9.36 -7.77
C LEU A 35 6.05 10.29 -6.65
N LYS A 36 5.97 11.60 -6.87
CA LYS A 36 6.32 12.62 -5.86
C LYS A 36 5.25 12.81 -4.78
N THR A 37 4.22 11.98 -4.81
CA THR A 37 3.11 11.98 -3.85
C THR A 37 3.38 10.92 -2.78
N ALA A 38 2.94 11.20 -1.55
CA ALA A 38 3.07 10.30 -0.41
C ALA A 38 2.23 9.02 -0.58
N VAL A 39 2.69 8.10 -1.43
CA VAL A 39 2.07 6.79 -1.66
C VAL A 39 2.77 5.77 -0.78
N CYS A 40 2.01 5.13 0.11
CA CYS A 40 2.53 4.08 0.98
C CYS A 40 2.53 2.74 0.25
N VAL A 41 3.69 2.09 0.13
CA VAL A 41 3.78 0.71 -0.37
C VAL A 41 3.74 -0.24 0.83
N VAL A 42 2.71 -1.09 0.89
CA VAL A 42 2.47 -1.99 2.03
C VAL A 42 2.32 -3.44 1.59
N HIS A 43 2.64 -4.38 2.49
CA HIS A 43 2.40 -5.80 2.23
C HIS A 43 0.91 -6.14 2.31
N TYR A 44 0.51 -7.24 1.66
CA TYR A 44 -0.87 -7.76 1.75
C TYR A 44 -1.33 -8.00 3.19
N ASP A 45 -0.41 -8.40 4.07
CA ASP A 45 -0.73 -8.68 5.48
C ASP A 45 -1.23 -7.43 6.21
N TRP A 46 -0.71 -6.24 5.91
CA TRP A 46 -1.22 -4.96 6.43
C TRP A 46 -2.73 -4.81 6.21
N LEU A 47 -3.17 -5.04 4.96
CA LEU A 47 -4.56 -4.89 4.57
C LEU A 47 -5.42 -5.97 5.22
N LYS A 48 -4.92 -7.19 5.25
CA LYS A 48 -5.60 -8.34 5.85
C LYS A 48 -5.81 -8.13 7.35
N GLU A 49 -4.77 -7.72 8.08
CA GLU A 49 -4.83 -7.42 9.51
C GLU A 49 -5.73 -6.23 9.81
N SER A 50 -5.68 -5.19 8.98
CA SER A 50 -6.56 -4.03 9.12
C SER A 50 -8.04 -4.40 9.02
N MET A 51 -8.39 -5.27 8.08
CA MET A 51 -9.76 -5.77 7.93
C MET A 51 -10.15 -6.72 9.07
N ASN A 52 -9.24 -7.58 9.54
CA ASN A 52 -9.53 -8.55 10.60
C ASN A 52 -9.77 -7.88 11.96
N THR A 53 -8.96 -6.86 12.28
CA THR A 53 -9.02 -6.13 13.56
C THR A 53 -9.95 -4.93 13.51
N TRP A 54 -10.53 -4.63 12.34
CA TRP A 54 -11.37 -3.45 12.11
C TRP A 54 -10.67 -2.13 12.49
N THR A 55 -9.35 -2.11 12.40
CA THR A 55 -8.50 -1.00 12.80
C THR A 55 -7.41 -0.82 11.76
N ARG A 56 -7.19 0.41 11.27
CA ARG A 56 -6.08 0.70 10.34
C ARG A 56 -4.75 0.42 11.04
N GLN A 57 -3.97 -0.51 10.48
CA GLN A 57 -2.65 -0.84 11.00
C GLN A 57 -1.63 0.23 10.59
N ASP A 58 -0.52 0.26 11.31
CA ASP A 58 0.65 1.06 10.94
C ASP A 58 1.28 0.52 9.64
N GLU A 59 1.46 1.41 8.67
CA GLU A 59 2.00 1.10 7.35
C GLU A 59 3.48 0.66 7.38
N ASP A 60 4.21 1.04 8.43
CA ASP A 60 5.65 0.83 8.58
C ASP A 60 5.99 -0.63 8.98
N VAL A 61 5.13 -1.22 9.80
CA VAL A 61 5.36 -2.51 10.50
C VAL A 61 5.33 -3.72 9.55
N SER A 62 4.77 -3.55 8.36
CA SER A 62 4.53 -4.62 7.39
C SER A 62 5.06 -4.28 6.00
N GLY A 63 6.15 -3.50 5.93
CA GLY A 63 6.82 -3.15 4.69
C GLY A 63 7.23 -4.36 3.86
N VAL A 64 7.04 -4.28 2.55
CA VAL A 64 7.50 -5.28 1.57
C VAL A 64 9.03 -5.18 1.53
N ASP A 65 9.74 -6.17 2.08
CA ASP A 65 11.21 -6.24 2.14
C ASP A 65 11.94 -5.08 2.86
N GLY A 66 11.34 -4.48 3.89
CA GLY A 66 12.03 -3.48 4.73
C GLY A 66 12.24 -2.11 4.07
N MET A 67 11.55 -1.82 2.96
CA MET A 67 11.42 -0.46 2.43
C MET A 67 10.30 0.27 3.17
N CYS A 68 10.58 0.68 4.41
CA CYS A 68 9.87 1.81 4.97
C CYS A 68 10.52 3.10 4.47
N GLY A 69 9.73 3.88 3.77
CA GLY A 69 9.98 5.29 3.51
C GLY A 69 8.78 5.80 2.75
N VAL A 70 8.11 6.80 3.32
CA VAL A 70 7.30 7.72 2.52
C VAL A 70 8.21 8.19 1.37
N VAL A 71 7.93 7.73 0.16
CA VAL A 71 8.63 8.17 -1.06
C VAL A 71 8.20 9.58 -1.44
#